data_AF-A0A6A6CXV9-F1
#
_entry.id   AF-A0A6A6CXV9-F1
#
_cell.length_a   1.000
_cell.length_b   1.000
_cell.length_c   1.000
_cell.angle_alpha   90.00
_cell.angle_beta   90.00
_cell.angle_gamma   90.00
#
_symmetry.space_group_name_H-M   'P 1'
#
loop_
_entity.id
_entity.type
_entity.pdbx_description
1 polymer ?
#
loop_
_entity_poly.entity_id
_entity_poly.type
_entity_poly.pdbx_seq_one_letter_code
_entity_poly.pdbx_strand_id
1 'polypeptide(L)'
;MPSSTPSTPSAFPWFYTAFFLYIEPVATAVGAYYAFLEQHQYMELTVPSVTGLAGVSTRENVVLNQLANLYFVFALNEAFVLRVTNDHRVWSVFLLGLLIADFGHLYSVNALGWPVYYQFWNWNKMYWGNLGFVYLGATMRTAFLLGLGLPTTSSNPKKFKT
;
A
#
# COMPACT_ATOMS: atom_id res chain seq x y z
N MET A 1 0.42 32.76 -30.52
CA MET A 1 0.67 31.31 -30.54
C MET A 1 0.83 30.85 -29.10
N PRO A 2 0.00 29.95 -28.57
CA PRO A 2 0.22 29.43 -27.23
C PRO A 2 1.36 28.41 -27.29
N SER A 3 2.44 28.70 -26.58
CA SER A 3 3.56 27.79 -26.37
C SER A 3 3.08 26.57 -25.58
N SER A 4 3.04 25.41 -26.21
CA SER A 4 2.85 24.13 -25.52
C SER A 4 4.09 23.88 -24.66
N THR A 5 3.98 24.09 -23.35
CA THR A 5 5.03 23.70 -22.39
C THR A 5 5.22 22.19 -22.52
N PRO A 6 6.44 21.69 -22.82
CA PRO A 6 6.68 20.26 -22.86
C PRO A 6 6.44 19.70 -21.47
N SER A 7 5.52 18.74 -21.35
CA SER A 7 5.33 17.98 -20.13
C SER A 7 6.63 17.27 -19.81
N THR A 8 7.32 17.67 -18.73
CA THR A 8 8.50 16.95 -18.24
C THR A 8 8.11 15.48 -18.08
N PRO A 9 8.81 14.54 -18.75
CA PRO A 9 8.49 13.13 -18.60
C PRO A 9 8.58 12.74 -17.13
N SER A 10 7.54 12.07 -16.62
CA SER A 10 7.57 11.45 -15.30
C SER A 10 8.81 10.56 -15.20
N ALA A 11 9.57 10.67 -14.10
CA ALA A 11 10.80 9.90 -13.89
C ALA A 11 10.56 8.38 -13.89
N PHE A 12 9.33 7.97 -13.55
CA PHE A 12 8.89 6.58 -13.54
C PHE A 12 7.66 6.37 -14.45
N PRO A 13 7.42 5.13 -14.92
CA PRO A 13 6.21 4.80 -15.66
C PRO A 13 4.94 5.24 -14.94
N TRP A 14 3.97 5.72 -15.74
CA TRP A 14 2.74 6.34 -15.21
C TRP A 14 1.94 5.42 -14.29
N PHE A 15 1.98 4.10 -14.50
CA PHE A 15 1.22 3.15 -13.68
C PHE A 15 1.81 3.00 -12.28
N TYR A 16 3.14 3.08 -12.11
CA TYR A 16 3.77 3.11 -10.80
C TYR A 16 3.47 4.42 -10.07
N THR A 17 3.55 5.56 -10.76
CA THR A 17 3.26 6.84 -10.12
C THR A 17 1.79 7.00 -9.79
N ALA A 18 0.87 6.53 -10.65
CA ALA A 18 -0.56 6.49 -10.36
C ALA A 18 -0.85 5.66 -9.11
N PHE A 19 -0.27 4.47 -9.02
CA PHE A 19 -0.50 3.57 -7.90
C PHE A 19 0.11 4.12 -6.59
N PHE A 20 1.43 4.28 -6.54
CA PHE A 20 2.15 4.64 -5.31
C PHE A 20 1.89 6.06 -4.84
N LEU A 21 1.67 7.01 -5.75
CA LEU A 21 1.44 8.39 -5.33
C LEU A 21 -0.03 8.65 -5.04
N TYR A 22 -0.99 8.05 -5.74
CA TYR A 22 -2.39 8.47 -5.61
C TYR A 22 -3.31 7.40 -5.04
N ILE A 23 -3.29 6.20 -5.61
CA ILE A 23 -4.25 5.15 -5.22
C ILE A 23 -3.94 4.65 -3.81
N GLU A 24 -2.68 4.34 -3.56
CA GLU A 24 -2.23 3.74 -2.30
C GLU A 24 -2.43 4.66 -1.08
N PRO A 25 -1.95 5.91 -1.06
CA PRO A 25 -2.15 6.78 0.10
C PRO A 25 -3.62 6.98 0.45
N VAL A 26 -4.50 7.03 -0.56
CA VAL A 26 -5.95 7.14 -0.34
C VAL A 26 -6.52 5.86 0.23
N ALA A 27 -6.16 4.69 -0.31
CA ALA A 27 -6.61 3.40 0.21
C ALA A 27 -6.17 3.18 1.66
N THR A 28 -4.91 3.50 1.98
CA THR A 28 -4.38 3.46 3.35
C THR A 28 -5.12 4.42 4.27
N ALA A 29 -5.41 5.65 3.83
CA ALA A 29 -6.18 6.62 4.61
C ALA A 29 -7.62 6.14 4.88
N VAL A 30 -8.24 5.44 3.92
CA VAL A 30 -9.56 4.80 4.14
C VAL A 30 -9.46 3.72 5.22
N GLY A 31 -8.39 2.92 5.23
CA GLY A 31 -8.12 1.97 6.32
C GLY A 31 -8.05 2.66 7.69
N ALA A 32 -7.33 3.79 7.77
CA ALA A 32 -7.26 4.60 9.00
C ALA A 32 -8.64 5.15 9.42
N TYR A 33 -9.44 5.61 8.45
CA TYR A 33 -10.80 6.09 8.69
C TYR A 33 -11.66 5.00 9.35
N TYR A 34 -11.69 3.78 8.79
CA TYR A 34 -12.50 2.71 9.36
C TYR A 34 -12.01 2.28 10.75
N ALA A 35 -10.69 2.21 10.96
CA ALA A 35 -10.13 1.86 12.26
C ALA A 35 -10.36 2.95 13.33
N PHE A 36 -10.58 4.22 12.95
CA PHE A 36 -10.83 5.30 13.90
C PHE A 36 -12.32 5.57 14.13
N LEU A 37 -13.08 5.80 13.06
CA LEU A 37 -14.45 6.30 13.11
C LEU A 37 -15.50 5.19 13.02
N GLU A 38 -15.18 4.09 12.36
CA GLU A 38 -16.13 3.00 12.08
C GLU A 38 -15.68 1.67 12.72
N GLN A 39 -15.18 1.72 13.96
CA GLN A 39 -14.55 0.58 14.64
C GLN A 39 -15.43 -0.66 14.71
N HIS A 40 -16.73 -0.51 14.95
CA HIS A 40 -17.67 -1.63 14.98
C HIS A 40 -17.75 -2.32 13.61
N GLN A 41 -17.90 -1.52 12.54
CA GLN A 41 -17.94 -2.05 11.18
C GLN A 41 -16.59 -2.65 10.78
N TYR A 42 -15.48 -2.05 11.19
CA TYR A 42 -14.15 -2.57 10.95
C TYR A 42 -13.98 -3.97 11.56
N MET A 43 -14.35 -4.14 12.83
CA MET A 43 -14.29 -5.42 13.54
C MET A 43 -15.20 -6.46 12.89
N GLU A 44 -16.47 -6.12 12.68
CA GLU A 44 -17.47 -7.04 12.13
C GLU A 44 -17.10 -7.55 10.73
N LEU A 45 -16.53 -6.68 9.89
CA LEU A 45 -16.06 -7.08 8.56
C LEU A 45 -14.72 -7.85 8.59
N THR A 46 -13.91 -7.68 9.64
CA THR A 46 -12.63 -8.38 9.79
C THR A 46 -12.82 -9.79 10.35
N VAL A 47 -13.61 -9.91 11.42
CA VAL A 47 -14.05 -11.17 12.03
C VAL A 47 -15.45 -10.95 12.63
N PRO A 48 -16.50 -11.54 12.04
CA PRO A 48 -17.86 -11.42 12.58
C PRO A 48 -17.95 -12.00 14.00
N SER A 49 -18.59 -11.27 14.92
CA SER A 49 -18.82 -11.78 16.28
C SER A 49 -20.13 -12.58 16.35
N VAL A 50 -20.06 -13.80 16.90
CA VAL A 50 -21.23 -14.68 17.05
C VAL A 50 -22.28 -14.11 18.01
N THR A 51 -21.88 -13.21 18.92
CA THR A 51 -22.77 -12.67 19.95
C THR A 51 -23.47 -11.38 19.54
N GLY A 52 -23.02 -10.68 18.49
CA GLY A 52 -23.66 -9.51 17.84
C GLY A 52 -24.11 -8.32 18.73
N LEU A 53 -24.00 -8.44 20.04
CA LEU A 53 -24.62 -7.59 21.06
C LEU A 53 -23.59 -6.82 21.87
N ALA A 54 -22.32 -7.22 21.82
CA ALA A 54 -21.23 -6.51 22.46
C ALA A 54 -20.61 -5.54 21.44
N GLY A 55 -20.75 -4.24 21.69
CA GLY A 55 -20.00 -3.23 20.96
C GLY A 55 -18.49 -3.34 21.20
N VAL A 56 -17.72 -2.48 20.55
CA VAL A 56 -16.26 -2.43 20.68
C VAL A 56 -15.88 -2.18 22.14
N SER A 57 -15.15 -3.12 22.74
CA SER A 57 -14.68 -2.99 24.11
C SER A 57 -13.63 -1.89 24.24
N THR A 58 -13.39 -1.39 25.46
CA THR A 58 -12.34 -0.38 25.71
C THR A 58 -10.97 -0.84 25.24
N ARG A 59 -10.65 -2.13 25.37
CA ARG A 59 -9.37 -2.70 24.92
C ARG A 59 -9.25 -2.65 23.40
N GLU A 60 -10.28 -3.08 22.69
CA GLU A 60 -10.32 -3.03 21.22
C GLU A 60 -10.29 -1.59 20.72
N ASN A 61 -11.02 -0.68 21.36
CA ASN A 61 -11.01 0.75 21.01
C ASN A 61 -9.59 1.34 21.09
N VAL A 62 -8.84 1.06 22.15
CA VAL A 62 -7.45 1.54 22.30
C VAL A 62 -6.56 0.96 21.20
N VAL A 63 -6.65 -0.34 20.92
CA VAL A 63 -5.85 -1.00 19.88
C VAL A 63 -6.20 -0.48 18.48
N LEU A 64 -7.49 -0.30 18.18
CA LEU A 64 -7.95 0.23 16.90
C LEU A 64 -7.55 1.69 16.71
N ASN A 65 -7.56 2.51 17.77
CA ASN A 65 -7.03 3.88 17.71
C ASN A 65 -5.51 3.91 17.44
N GLN A 66 -4.75 2.99 18.04
CA GLN A 66 -3.32 2.84 17.75
C GLN A 66 -3.09 2.41 16.31
N LEU A 67 -3.88 1.45 15.81
CA LEU A 67 -3.84 0.98 14.43
C LEU A 67 -4.18 2.10 13.45
N ALA A 68 -5.25 2.85 13.70
CA ALA A 68 -5.65 3.99 12.89
C ALA A 68 -4.56 5.06 12.82
N ASN A 69 -3.93 5.37 13.95
CA ASN A 69 -2.81 6.31 13.98
C ASN A 69 -1.63 5.82 13.13
N LEU A 70 -1.29 4.53 13.21
CA LEU A 70 -0.23 3.94 12.37
C LEU A 70 -0.59 4.00 10.88
N TYR A 71 -1.81 3.63 10.50
CA TYR A 71 -2.28 3.72 9.11
C TYR A 71 -2.31 5.17 8.61
N PHE A 72 -2.70 6.11 9.45
CA PHE A 72 -2.73 7.52 9.07
C PHE A 72 -1.31 8.04 8.78
N VAL A 73 -0.35 7.77 9.68
CA VAL A 73 1.06 8.10 9.44
C VAL A 73 1.61 7.38 8.21
N PHE A 74 1.20 6.13 7.96
CA PHE A 74 1.58 5.39 6.76
C PHE A 74 1.08 6.10 5.49
N ALA A 75 -0.21 6.46 5.43
CA ALA A 75 -0.81 7.20 4.32
C ALA A 75 -0.09 8.53 4.07
N LEU A 76 0.28 9.27 5.12
CA LEU A 76 1.03 10.53 4.98
C LEU A 76 2.44 10.29 4.41
N ASN A 77 3.14 9.24 4.86
CA ASN A 77 4.46 8.91 4.32
C ASN A 77 4.38 8.51 2.85
N GLU A 78 3.43 7.64 2.48
CA GLU A 78 3.18 7.26 1.08
C GLU A 78 2.81 8.48 0.23
N ALA A 79 2.01 9.39 0.79
CA ALA A 79 1.64 10.63 0.12
C ALA A 79 2.84 11.56 -0.08
N PHE A 80 3.70 11.77 0.91
CA PHE A 80 4.69 12.85 0.84
C PHE A 80 6.08 12.41 0.39
N VAL A 81 6.61 11.30 0.91
CA VAL A 81 8.03 10.94 0.76
C VAL A 81 8.43 10.77 -0.70
N LEU A 82 7.62 10.05 -1.47
CA LEU A 82 7.91 9.79 -2.88
C LEU A 82 7.61 10.98 -3.81
N ARG A 83 6.82 11.96 -3.34
CA ARG A 83 6.54 13.19 -4.12
C ARG A 83 7.67 14.20 -4.09
N VAL A 84 8.50 14.17 -3.04
CA VAL A 84 9.58 15.14 -2.88
C VAL A 84 10.90 14.71 -3.52
N THR A 85 10.93 13.55 -4.19
CA THR A 85 12.15 13.04 -4.81
C THR A 85 11.86 12.15 -6.03
N ASN A 86 12.76 12.21 -7.01
CA ASN A 86 12.80 11.28 -8.15
C ASN A 86 14.01 10.34 -8.06
N ASP A 87 14.71 10.28 -6.92
CA ASP A 87 15.84 9.39 -6.72
C ASP A 87 15.36 7.94 -6.62
N HIS A 88 15.79 7.12 -7.59
CA HIS A 88 15.45 5.70 -7.66
C HIS A 88 15.84 4.94 -6.40
N ARG A 89 16.97 5.27 -5.75
CA ARG A 89 17.40 4.60 -4.51
C ARG A 89 16.44 4.89 -3.37
N VAL A 90 15.98 6.14 -3.25
CA VAL A 90 15.01 6.51 -2.21
C VAL A 90 13.69 5.78 -2.44
N TRP A 91 13.20 5.75 -3.68
CA TRP A 91 12.03 4.96 -4.06
C TRP A 91 12.20 3.48 -3.73
N SER A 92 13.32 2.85 -4.13
CA SER A 92 13.56 1.44 -3.85
C SER A 92 13.62 1.13 -2.35
N VAL A 93 14.33 1.93 -1.55
CA VAL A 93 14.44 1.69 -0.10
C VAL A 93 13.09 1.87 0.58
N PHE A 94 12.35 2.92 0.23
CA PHE A 94 11.03 3.16 0.78
C PHE A 94 10.06 2.03 0.43
N LEU A 95 9.95 1.67 -0.86
CA LEU A 95 9.07 0.60 -1.33
C LEU A 95 9.46 -0.79 -0.79
N LEU A 96 10.75 -1.04 -0.54
CA LEU A 96 11.18 -2.27 0.15
C LEU A 96 10.66 -2.33 1.59
N GLY A 97 10.71 -1.22 2.32
CA GLY A 97 10.12 -1.13 3.66
C GLY A 97 8.61 -1.40 3.63
N LEU A 98 7.91 -0.82 2.67
CA LEU A 98 6.47 -1.09 2.48
C LEU A 98 6.18 -2.54 2.10
N LEU A 99 7.03 -3.16 1.26
CA LEU A 99 6.88 -4.57 0.88
C LEU A 99 7.01 -5.51 2.09
N ILE A 100 7.91 -5.19 3.03
CA ILE A 100 8.00 -5.92 4.31
C ILE A 100 6.73 -5.72 5.13
N ALA A 101 6.19 -4.50 5.16
CA ALA A 101 4.93 -4.20 5.84
C ALA A 101 3.74 -4.95 5.23
N ASP A 102 3.70 -5.13 3.91
CA ASP A 102 2.68 -5.92 3.22
C ASP A 102 2.64 -7.36 3.73
N PHE A 103 3.80 -8.03 3.85
CA PHE A 103 3.87 -9.38 4.40
C PHE A 103 3.42 -9.43 5.86
N GLY A 104 3.78 -8.42 6.67
CA GLY A 104 3.29 -8.30 8.04
C GLY A 104 1.77 -8.13 8.09
N HIS A 105 1.19 -7.34 7.20
CA HIS A 105 -0.25 -7.14 7.09
C HIS A 105 -0.97 -8.42 6.68
N LEU A 106 -0.47 -9.14 5.67
CA LEU A 106 -1.02 -10.45 5.27
C LEU A 106 -0.94 -11.46 6.44
N TYR A 107 0.17 -11.48 7.17
CA TYR A 107 0.32 -12.36 8.33
C TYR A 107 -0.64 -12.01 9.47
N SER A 108 -1.14 -10.77 9.57
CA SER A 108 -2.02 -10.34 10.66
C SER A 108 -3.31 -11.16 10.78
N VAL A 109 -3.78 -11.75 9.67
CA VAL A 109 -4.99 -12.59 9.64
C VAL A 109 -4.71 -14.10 9.71
N ASN A 110 -3.49 -14.51 10.07
CA ASN A 110 -3.10 -15.94 10.08
C ASN A 110 -4.02 -16.81 10.95
N ALA A 111 -4.59 -16.23 12.02
CA ALA A 111 -5.48 -16.92 12.93
C ALA A 111 -6.81 -17.36 12.28
N LEU A 112 -7.17 -16.78 11.13
CA LEU A 112 -8.36 -17.16 10.35
C LEU A 112 -8.14 -18.43 9.52
N GLY A 113 -6.91 -18.94 9.48
CA GLY A 113 -6.54 -20.15 8.75
C GLY A 113 -6.25 -19.90 7.27
N TRP A 114 -5.70 -20.93 6.63
CA TRP A 114 -5.22 -20.86 5.25
C TRP A 114 -6.27 -20.42 4.21
N PRO A 115 -7.56 -20.83 4.29
CA PRO A 115 -8.58 -20.47 3.29
C PRO A 115 -8.72 -18.97 3.02
N VAL A 116 -8.50 -18.13 4.03
CA VAL A 116 -8.66 -16.68 3.88
C VAL A 116 -7.73 -16.11 2.81
N TYR A 117 -6.57 -16.70 2.58
CA TYR A 117 -5.56 -16.18 1.65
C TYR A 117 -5.86 -16.42 0.17
N TYR A 118 -6.67 -17.42 -0.17
CA TYR A 118 -6.87 -17.83 -1.56
C TYR A 118 -8.33 -17.97 -1.99
N GLN A 119 -9.28 -18.06 -1.05
CA GLN A 119 -10.71 -18.12 -1.39
C GLN A 119 -11.29 -16.74 -1.64
N PHE A 120 -10.73 -16.01 -2.62
CA PHE A 120 -11.13 -14.64 -2.94
C PHE A 120 -12.59 -14.51 -3.37
N TRP A 121 -13.21 -15.60 -3.83
CA TRP A 121 -14.64 -15.67 -4.13
C TRP A 121 -15.54 -15.58 -2.88
N ASN A 122 -14.99 -15.79 -1.68
CA ASN A 122 -15.68 -15.64 -0.40
C ASN A 122 -15.35 -14.31 0.29
N TRP A 123 -14.51 -13.45 -0.30
CA TRP A 123 -14.08 -12.21 0.32
C TRP A 123 -15.18 -11.15 0.34
N ASN A 124 -15.44 -10.61 1.53
CA ASN A 124 -16.22 -9.39 1.71
C ASN A 124 -15.40 -8.15 1.33
N LYS A 125 -16.00 -6.96 1.43
CA LYS A 125 -15.36 -5.68 1.09
C LYS A 125 -14.07 -5.44 1.89
N MET A 126 -14.03 -5.84 3.16
CA MET A 126 -12.85 -5.66 4.01
C MET A 126 -11.72 -6.60 3.60
N TYR A 127 -11.99 -7.86 3.27
CA TYR A 127 -10.94 -8.76 2.76
C TYR A 127 -10.40 -8.34 1.40
N TRP A 128 -11.23 -7.76 0.51
CA TRP A 128 -10.70 -7.15 -0.71
C TRP A 128 -9.73 -6.00 -0.44
N GLY A 129 -9.95 -5.21 0.62
CA GLY A 129 -8.98 -4.21 1.09
C GLY A 129 -7.75 -4.85 1.77
N ASN A 130 -7.95 -5.66 2.80
CA ASN A 130 -6.88 -6.18 3.64
C ASN A 130 -6.01 -7.25 2.96
N LEU A 131 -6.53 -7.94 1.95
CA LEU A 131 -5.80 -8.98 1.22
C LEU A 131 -5.63 -8.60 -0.24
N GLY A 132 -6.73 -8.35 -0.96
CA GLY A 132 -6.68 -8.08 -2.40
C GLY A 132 -5.81 -6.87 -2.75
N PHE A 133 -6.05 -5.74 -2.08
CA PHE A 133 -5.28 -4.51 -2.31
C PHE A 133 -3.81 -4.67 -1.87
N VAL A 134 -3.56 -5.35 -0.76
CA VAL A 134 -2.20 -5.63 -0.27
C VAL A 134 -1.43 -6.55 -1.22
N TYR A 135 -2.08 -7.57 -1.81
CA TYR A 135 -1.48 -8.40 -2.86
C TYR A 135 -1.11 -7.57 -4.09
N LEU A 136 -1.97 -6.64 -4.51
CA LEU A 136 -1.68 -5.73 -5.60
C LEU A 136 -0.49 -4.82 -5.27
N GLY A 137 -0.48 -4.23 -4.08
CA GLY A 137 0.62 -3.37 -3.60
C GLY A 137 1.95 -4.12 -3.55
N ALA A 138 1.99 -5.28 -2.91
CA ALA A 138 3.17 -6.13 -2.84
C ALA A 138 3.68 -6.54 -4.23
N THR A 139 2.77 -6.85 -5.16
CA THR A 139 3.13 -7.18 -6.56
C THR A 139 3.74 -5.98 -7.26
N MET A 140 3.13 -4.80 -7.15
CA MET A 140 3.63 -3.55 -7.75
C MET A 140 5.02 -3.19 -7.21
N ARG A 141 5.23 -3.30 -5.90
CA ARG A 141 6.53 -3.06 -5.26
C ARG A 141 7.57 -4.06 -5.72
N THR A 142 7.23 -5.35 -5.73
CA THR A 142 8.14 -6.40 -6.21
C THR A 142 8.54 -6.13 -7.66
N ALA A 143 7.59 -5.79 -8.53
CA ALA A 143 7.87 -5.44 -9.91
C ALA A 143 8.80 -4.23 -10.03
N PHE A 144 8.55 -3.16 -9.27
CA PHE A 144 9.40 -1.96 -9.26
C PHE A 144 10.82 -2.28 -8.77
N LEU A 145 10.97 -3.03 -7.67
CA LEU A 145 12.26 -3.38 -7.09
C LEU A 145 13.09 -4.30 -7.99
N LEU A 146 12.42 -5.14 -8.80
CA LEU A 146 13.05 -5.95 -9.84
C LEU A 146 13.34 -5.16 -11.13
N GLY A 147 12.96 -3.88 -11.19
CA GLY A 147 13.16 -3.01 -12.36
C GLY A 147 12.19 -3.28 -13.51
N LEU A 148 11.11 -4.01 -13.29
CA LEU A 148 10.14 -4.35 -14.35
C LEU A 148 9.44 -3.08 -14.84
N GLY A 149 9.50 -2.85 -16.16
CA GLY A 149 8.88 -1.68 -16.79
C GLY A 149 9.63 -0.36 -16.58
N LEU A 150 10.77 -0.36 -15.88
CA LEU A 150 11.62 0.83 -15.74
C LEU A 150 12.56 0.98 -16.97
N PRO A 151 12.89 2.22 -17.38
CA PRO A 151 13.84 2.43 -18.46
C PRO A 151 15.19 1.78 -18.14
N THR A 152 15.71 0.93 -19.02
CA THR A 152 17.04 0.37 -18.87
C THR A 152 18.06 1.50 -19.01
N THR A 153 18.85 1.77 -17.97
CA THR A 153 20.04 2.61 -18.10
C THR A 153 21.01 1.88 -19.01
N SER A 154 21.01 2.18 -20.32
CA SER A 154 22.08 1.71 -21.21
C SER A 154 23.40 2.28 -20.71
N SER A 155 24.16 1.46 -19.99
CA SER A 155 25.56 1.73 -19.71
C SER A 155 26.29 1.65 -21.05
N ASN A 156 26.48 2.79 -21.71
CA ASN A 156 27.33 2.87 -22.88
C ASN A 156 28.77 2.64 -22.39
N PRO A 157 29.44 1.51 -22.70
CA PRO A 157 30.82 1.33 -22.31
C PRO A 157 31.62 2.40 -23.06
N LYS A 158 32.18 3.38 -22.33
CA LYS A 158 33.14 4.33 -22.89
C LYS A 158 34.22 3.51 -23.55
N LYS A 159 34.23 3.44 -24.88
CA LYS A 159 35.37 2.92 -25.65
C LYS A 159 36.58 3.75 -25.24
N PHE A 160 37.44 3.16 -24.45
CA PHE A 160 38.78 3.69 -24.21
C PHE A 160 39.47 3.68 -25.58
N LYS A 161 39.65 4.86 -26.18
CA LYS A 161 40.56 4.99 -27.31
C LYS A 161 41.96 4.85 -26.74
N THR A 162 42.66 3.84 -27.26
CA THR A 162 44.08 3.49 -27.09
C THR A 162 45.00 4.69 -27.03
#